data_AF-A0A8X6VFD6-F1
#
_entry.id   AF-A0A8X6VFD6-F1
#
_cell.length_a   1.000
_cell.length_b   1.000
_cell.length_c   1.000
_cell.angle_alpha   90.00
_cell.angle_beta   90.00
_cell.angle_gamma   90.00
#
_symmetry.space_group_name_H-M   'P 1'
#
loop_
_entity.id
_entity.type
_entity.pdbx_description
1 polymer ?
#
loop_
_entity_poly.entity_id
_entity_poly.type
_entity_poly.pdbx_seq_one_letter_code
_entity_poly.pdbx_strand_id
1 'polypeptide(L)'
;MTRHASIRFYSFVAIALPSKQLDLIHLISNKVEAIPDKPKSCALETIEQRYPVNEWFHIYTDDTYLPETSGAGVEWFCRLFEDSLAVGGNATNYDGEVSAVSEATTQLLAAGLDPAKVIFFSNSQAAILALSSNIPIDCLNTIQCRTKIAELISYGWTVALQRVPSHVGIQGNENADQKAKQGVESSQLEVTLTLRRAKSPIFTYIDKCSVMIQNTKSFGKSWETLVTVEPILRHQKRAEAVACFRLTNGDDFLGVYIHPLGLAADEAFSLSGHARMNGDYLLQCTGLDEYPTDNVISWYWEADHQMVKKPSTSIG
;
A
#
# COMPACT_ATOMS: atom_id res chain seq x y z
N MET A 1 28.13 49.87 -4.14
CA MET A 1 28.80 48.91 -3.23
C MET A 1 27.73 48.04 -2.58
N THR A 2 27.28 47.00 -3.28
CA THR A 2 26.25 46.07 -2.81
C THR A 2 26.97 44.81 -2.35
N ARG A 3 27.01 44.57 -1.04
CA ARG A 3 27.61 43.37 -0.46
C ARG A 3 26.74 42.17 -0.82
N HIS A 4 27.21 41.34 -1.74
CA HIS A 4 26.68 39.99 -1.92
C HIS A 4 26.94 39.20 -0.63
N ALA A 5 25.86 38.85 0.05
CA ALA A 5 25.90 37.84 1.10
C ALA A 5 26.37 36.52 0.46
N SER A 6 27.54 36.05 0.89
CA SER A 6 28.04 34.73 0.49
C SER A 6 27.06 33.67 0.97
N ILE A 7 26.49 32.92 0.03
CA ILE A 7 25.81 31.66 0.28
C ILE A 7 26.86 30.74 0.92
N ARG A 8 26.72 30.50 2.23
CA ARG A 8 27.52 29.48 2.91
C ARG A 8 27.12 28.14 2.31
N PHE A 9 28.00 27.56 1.51
CA PHE A 9 27.96 26.13 1.21
C PHE A 9 28.05 25.39 2.56
N TYR A 10 26.95 24.77 2.98
CA TYR A 10 27.01 23.78 4.04
C TYR A 10 27.93 22.67 3.54
N SER A 11 29.07 22.49 4.23
CA SER A 11 29.91 21.33 4.07
C SER A 11 29.04 20.09 4.21
N PHE A 12 28.92 19.28 3.15
CA PHE A 12 28.32 17.96 3.19
C PHE A 12 29.24 17.06 4.03
N VAL A 13 29.12 17.15 5.35
CA VAL A 13 29.56 16.06 6.22
C VAL A 13 28.68 14.88 5.84
N ALA A 14 29.28 13.79 5.38
CA ALA A 14 28.56 12.56 5.14
C ALA A 14 27.86 12.15 6.44
N ILE A 15 26.54 12.33 6.49
CA ILE A 15 25.74 11.94 7.64
C ILE A 15 25.87 10.42 7.77
N ALA A 16 26.36 9.95 8.91
CA ALA A 16 26.44 8.54 9.21
C ALA A 16 25.01 7.96 9.19
N LEU A 17 24.82 6.88 8.44
CA LEU A 17 23.50 6.29 8.21
C LEU A 17 23.32 5.01 9.03
N PRO A 18 22.11 4.73 9.53
CA PRO A 18 21.80 3.44 10.12
C PRO A 18 21.82 2.36 9.03
N SER A 19 22.20 1.13 9.41
CA SER A 19 22.04 -0.02 8.54
C SER A 19 20.54 -0.33 8.34
N LYS A 20 20.16 -0.86 7.17
CA LYS A 20 18.75 -1.17 6.85
C LYS A 20 18.59 -2.56 6.28
N GLN A 21 17.54 -3.27 6.70
CA GLN A 21 17.10 -4.53 6.13
C GLN A 21 15.57 -4.51 5.95
N LEU A 22 15.11 -4.91 4.76
CA LEU A 22 13.67 -4.92 4.42
C LEU A 22 13.12 -6.34 4.24
N ASP A 23 14.00 -7.32 4.16
CA ASP A 23 13.71 -8.73 3.98
C ASP A 23 13.67 -9.44 5.33
N LEU A 24 13.04 -10.61 5.34
CA LEU A 24 13.14 -11.58 6.43
C LEU A 24 13.89 -12.81 5.93
N ILE A 25 14.63 -13.45 6.83
CA ILE A 25 15.27 -14.74 6.53
C ILE A 25 14.19 -15.73 6.09
N HIS A 26 14.46 -16.45 5.00
CA HIS A 26 13.59 -17.49 4.42
C HIS A 26 12.23 -17.01 3.87
N LEU A 27 11.91 -15.71 3.92
CA LEU A 27 10.70 -15.17 3.30
C LEU A 27 11.01 -14.70 1.88
N ILE A 28 10.71 -15.55 0.90
CA ILE A 28 10.84 -15.21 -0.52
C ILE A 28 9.68 -14.26 -0.90
N SER A 29 10.00 -13.09 -1.47
CA SER A 29 9.09 -11.98 -1.84
C SER A 29 7.94 -12.29 -2.81
N ASN A 30 7.64 -13.56 -3.11
CA ASN A 30 6.58 -13.90 -4.05
C ASN A 30 5.23 -13.95 -3.33
N LYS A 31 4.40 -12.94 -3.62
CA LYS A 31 2.96 -12.88 -3.36
C LYS A 31 2.25 -14.12 -3.92
N VAL A 32 2.27 -15.25 -3.24
CA VAL A 32 1.24 -16.30 -3.36
C VAL A 32 1.17 -17.00 -2.00
N GLU A 33 0.05 -16.79 -1.30
CA GLU A 33 -0.39 -17.53 -0.10
C GLU A 33 0.57 -17.50 1.11
N ALA A 34 0.59 -16.38 1.83
CA ALA A 34 1.15 -16.34 3.18
C ALA A 34 0.11 -16.91 4.17
N ILE A 35 0.31 -18.15 4.59
CA ILE A 35 -0.25 -18.66 5.86
C ILE A 35 0.26 -17.72 6.97
N PRO A 36 -0.59 -17.18 7.86
CA PRO A 36 -0.21 -16.18 8.87
C PRO A 36 1.00 -16.57 9.74
N ASP A 37 1.21 -17.87 9.96
CA ASP A 37 2.31 -18.41 10.76
C ASP A 37 3.68 -18.25 10.11
N LYS A 38 3.77 -18.27 8.77
CA LYS A 38 5.06 -18.24 8.06
C LYS A 38 5.77 -16.88 8.19
N PRO A 39 5.10 -15.72 8.02
CA PRO A 39 5.71 -14.43 8.30
C PRO A 39 6.17 -14.26 9.76
N LYS A 40 5.39 -14.76 10.72
CA LYS A 40 5.75 -14.71 12.15
C LYS A 40 7.04 -15.47 12.42
N SER A 41 7.11 -16.74 12.01
CA SER A 41 8.30 -17.57 12.22
C SER A 41 9.54 -16.99 11.57
N CYS A 42 9.44 -16.54 10.31
CA CYS A 42 10.55 -15.88 9.61
C CYS A 42 11.00 -14.60 10.33
N ALA A 43 10.07 -13.81 10.87
CA ALA A 43 10.41 -12.59 11.60
C ALA A 43 11.14 -12.90 12.91
N LEU A 44 10.64 -13.85 13.71
CA LEU A 44 11.28 -14.27 14.96
C LEU A 44 12.68 -14.82 14.72
N GLU A 45 12.84 -15.67 13.69
CA GLU A 45 14.14 -16.20 13.29
C GLU A 45 15.10 -15.09 12.83
N THR A 46 14.59 -14.11 12.07
CA THR A 46 15.37 -12.94 11.64
C THR A 46 15.85 -12.13 12.84
N ILE A 47 14.98 -11.88 13.81
CA ILE A 47 15.31 -11.16 15.05
C ILE A 47 16.40 -11.93 15.81
N GLU A 48 16.23 -13.23 16.02
CA GLU A 48 17.18 -14.05 16.76
C GLU A 48 18.56 -14.15 16.09
N GLN A 49 18.58 -14.36 14.77
CA GLN A 49 19.85 -14.56 14.04
C GLN A 49 20.59 -13.27 13.73
N ARG A 50 19.89 -12.20 13.31
CA ARG A 50 20.53 -10.94 12.92
C ARG A 50 20.75 -10.01 14.12
N TYR A 51 19.83 -10.05 15.09
CA TYR A 51 19.74 -9.06 16.16
C TYR A 51 19.49 -9.73 17.52
N PRO A 52 20.37 -10.63 18.01
CA PRO A 52 20.12 -11.35 19.25
C PRO A 52 20.07 -10.38 20.45
N VAL A 53 19.14 -10.62 21.38
CA VAL A 53 18.77 -9.70 22.48
C VAL A 53 19.89 -9.42 23.49
N ASN A 54 20.90 -10.30 23.55
CA ASN A 54 22.08 -10.12 24.38
C ASN A 54 23.11 -9.15 23.77
N GLU A 55 23.02 -8.86 22.47
CA GLU A 55 23.91 -7.93 21.77
C GLU A 55 23.22 -6.65 21.32
N TRP A 56 21.92 -6.72 21.03
CA TRP A 56 21.16 -5.63 20.46
C TRP A 56 20.08 -5.15 21.40
N PHE A 57 20.03 -3.83 21.59
CA PHE A 57 18.93 -3.16 22.26
C PHE A 57 17.73 -3.07 21.31
N HIS A 58 16.64 -3.76 21.65
CA HIS A 58 15.46 -3.86 20.79
C HIS A 58 14.47 -2.75 21.07
N ILE A 59 14.10 -2.02 20.03
CA ILE A 59 13.02 -1.03 20.05
C ILE A 59 12.02 -1.39 18.98
N TYR A 60 10.76 -1.55 19.37
CA TYR A 60 9.64 -1.76 18.46
C TYR A 60 8.90 -0.43 18.32
N THR A 61 8.61 -0.04 17.08
CA THR A 61 7.80 1.14 16.78
C THR A 61 6.49 0.72 16.13
N ASP A 62 5.42 1.43 16.48
CA ASP A 62 4.15 1.29 15.78
C ASP A 62 3.42 2.64 15.74
N ASP A 63 2.46 2.73 14.84
CA ASP A 63 1.59 3.88 14.70
C ASP A 63 0.12 3.46 14.69
N THR A 64 -0.75 4.34 15.13
CA THR A 64 -2.20 4.12 15.04
C THR A 64 -2.88 5.37 14.52
N TYR A 65 -3.79 5.17 13.58
CA TYR A 65 -4.66 6.21 13.03
C TYR A 65 -6.12 5.88 13.33
N LEU A 66 -6.84 6.81 13.97
CA LEU A 66 -8.28 6.71 14.17
C LEU A 66 -9.01 7.64 13.19
N PRO A 67 -9.71 7.09 12.17
CA PRO A 67 -10.41 7.89 11.18
C PRO A 67 -11.52 8.77 11.76
N GLU A 68 -12.17 8.31 12.83
CA GLU A 68 -13.33 8.95 13.45
C GLU A 68 -12.98 10.31 14.07
N THR A 69 -11.80 10.40 14.69
CA THR A 69 -11.31 11.62 15.33
C THR A 69 -10.29 12.36 14.47
N SER A 70 -9.94 11.80 13.30
CA SER A 70 -8.77 12.20 12.49
C SER A 70 -7.46 12.27 13.28
N GLY A 71 -7.42 11.59 14.44
CA GLY A 71 -6.30 11.56 15.36
C GLY A 71 -5.28 10.52 14.96
N ALA A 72 -4.02 10.81 15.26
CA ALA A 72 -2.91 9.90 15.03
C ALA A 72 -2.04 9.83 16.28
N GLY A 73 -1.70 8.62 16.67
CA GLY A 73 -0.87 8.29 17.81
C GLY A 73 0.34 7.49 17.34
N VAL A 74 1.44 7.64 18.06
CA VAL A 74 2.65 6.85 17.83
C VAL A 74 3.19 6.33 19.11
N GLU A 75 3.90 5.22 18.97
CA GLU A 75 4.52 4.58 20.09
C GLU A 75 5.80 3.87 19.79
N TRP A 76 6.57 3.73 20.86
CA TRP A 76 7.74 2.92 20.89
C TRP A 76 7.79 2.15 22.20
N PHE A 77 8.18 0.88 22.07
CA PHE A 77 8.33 -0.03 23.18
C PHE A 77 9.73 -0.64 23.19
N CYS A 78 10.38 -0.57 24.35
CA CYS A 78 11.59 -1.33 24.65
C CYS A 78 11.61 -1.73 26.12
N ARG A 79 12.62 -2.50 26.54
CA ARG A 79 12.72 -2.97 27.94
C ARG A 79 13.00 -1.85 28.96
N LEU A 80 13.60 -0.74 28.53
CA LEU A 80 14.01 0.36 29.43
C LEU A 80 12.98 1.47 29.55
N PHE A 81 12.21 1.70 28.48
CA PHE A 81 11.22 2.75 28.41
C PHE A 81 10.14 2.39 27.39
N GLU A 82 8.95 2.88 27.65
CA GLU A 82 7.75 2.69 26.86
C GLU A 82 6.95 3.97 26.95
N ASP A 83 6.54 4.54 25.82
CA ASP A 83 5.82 5.81 25.80
C ASP A 83 4.99 5.99 24.52
N SER A 84 4.09 6.97 24.57
CA SER A 84 3.13 7.29 23.53
C SER A 84 2.98 8.78 23.30
N LEU A 85 2.75 9.16 22.05
CA LEU A 85 2.58 10.56 21.68
C LEU A 85 1.49 10.73 20.63
N ALA A 86 0.66 11.76 20.79
CA ALA A 86 -0.19 12.24 19.71
C ALA A 86 0.64 12.98 18.65
N VAL A 87 0.59 12.52 17.40
CA VAL A 87 1.32 13.14 16.26
C VAL A 87 0.49 14.24 15.58
N GLY A 88 -0.76 14.38 16.00
CA GLY A 88 -1.67 15.43 15.57
C GLY A 88 -2.56 15.01 14.40
N GLY A 89 -3.58 15.84 14.17
CA GLY A 89 -4.60 15.57 13.17
C GLY A 89 -4.04 15.42 11.75
N ASN A 90 -4.55 14.44 11.00
CA ASN A 90 -4.16 14.14 9.62
C ASN A 90 -2.70 13.67 9.43
N ALA A 91 -2.03 13.21 10.49
CA ALA A 91 -0.76 12.52 10.32
C ALA A 91 -0.99 11.17 9.62
N THR A 92 -0.03 10.79 8.78
CA THR A 92 -0.03 9.49 8.09
C THR A 92 0.70 8.44 8.93
N ASN A 93 0.50 7.15 8.65
CA ASN A 93 1.28 6.08 9.28
C ASN A 93 2.80 6.30 9.13
N TYR A 94 3.22 6.82 7.96
CA TYR A 94 4.61 7.25 7.75
C TYR A 94 5.07 8.34 8.73
N ASP A 95 4.25 9.38 8.94
CA ASP A 95 4.56 10.43 9.92
C ASP A 95 4.67 9.81 11.31
N GLY A 96 3.82 8.82 11.59
CA GLY A 96 3.78 8.14 12.84
C GLY A 96 5.10 7.39 13.13
N GLU A 97 5.44 6.44 12.26
CA GLU A 97 6.64 5.62 12.39
C GLU A 97 7.94 6.45 12.45
N VAL A 98 8.02 7.55 11.69
CA VAL A 98 9.16 8.47 11.78
C VAL A 98 9.23 9.17 13.15
N SER A 99 8.09 9.61 13.69
CA SER A 99 8.02 10.23 15.01
C SER A 99 8.38 9.23 16.12
N ALA A 100 7.91 7.98 16.03
CA ALA A 100 8.24 6.95 17.01
C ALA A 100 9.75 6.70 17.09
N VAL A 101 10.41 6.52 15.93
CA VAL A 101 11.88 6.38 15.89
C VAL A 101 12.58 7.64 16.41
N SER A 102 12.08 8.83 16.05
CA SER A 102 12.63 10.12 16.50
C SER A 102 12.61 10.25 18.02
N GLU A 103 11.50 9.90 18.67
CA GLU A 103 11.37 10.03 20.12
C GLU A 103 12.08 8.93 20.89
N ALA A 104 12.03 7.69 20.41
CA ALA A 104 12.84 6.61 20.98
C ALA A 104 14.35 6.96 20.91
N THR A 105 14.81 7.60 19.82
CA THR A 105 16.18 8.10 19.70
C THR A 105 16.46 9.22 20.69
N THR A 106 15.53 10.16 20.90
CA THR A 106 15.66 11.20 21.95
C THR A 106 15.86 10.58 23.32
N GLN A 107 15.06 9.55 23.66
CA GLN A 107 15.13 8.91 24.98
C GLN A 107 16.45 8.17 25.19
N LEU A 108 16.99 7.51 24.16
CA LEU A 108 18.32 6.91 24.22
C LEU A 108 19.41 7.94 24.48
N LEU A 109 19.37 9.07 23.77
CA LEU A 109 20.31 10.18 23.96
C LEU A 109 20.23 10.75 25.38
N ALA A 110 19.01 10.89 25.91
CA ALA A 110 18.78 11.44 27.24
C ALA A 110 19.13 10.45 28.38
N ALA A 111 19.01 9.14 28.13
CA ALA A 111 19.28 8.11 29.13
C ALA A 111 20.78 8.02 29.50
N GLY A 112 21.67 8.56 28.69
CA GLY A 112 23.12 8.59 28.97
C GLY A 112 23.74 7.19 29.09
N LEU A 113 23.18 6.22 28.36
CA LEU A 113 23.68 4.85 28.34
C LEU A 113 25.01 4.76 27.58
N ASP A 114 25.85 3.79 27.97
CA ASP A 114 27.08 3.51 27.23
C ASP A 114 26.76 3.05 25.79
N PRO A 115 27.55 3.45 24.79
CA PRO A 115 27.29 3.11 23.40
C PRO A 115 27.20 1.60 23.17
N ALA A 116 26.12 1.17 22.53
CA ALA A 116 25.85 -0.22 22.20
C ALA A 116 25.28 -0.36 20.79
N LYS A 117 24.80 -1.56 20.45
CA LYS A 117 24.02 -1.79 19.23
C LYS A 117 22.54 -1.61 19.52
N VAL A 118 21.82 -0.88 18.69
CA VAL A 118 20.36 -0.68 18.78
C VAL A 118 19.69 -1.01 17.45
N ILE A 119 18.56 -1.71 17.53
CA ILE A 119 17.74 -2.08 16.38
C ILE A 119 16.33 -1.51 16.57
N PHE A 120 15.86 -0.81 15.55
CA PHE A 120 14.48 -0.36 15.43
C PHE A 120 13.71 -1.30 14.51
N PHE A 121 12.69 -1.96 15.05
CA PHE A 121 11.74 -2.78 14.30
C PHE A 121 10.53 -1.93 13.95
N SER A 122 10.28 -1.76 12.65
CA SER A 122 9.18 -0.96 12.11
C SER A 122 8.45 -1.75 11.03
N ASN A 123 7.13 -1.60 10.94
CA ASN A 123 6.36 -2.24 9.87
C ASN A 123 6.36 -1.39 8.57
N SER A 124 6.76 -0.11 8.68
CA SER A 124 6.79 0.86 7.60
C SER A 124 8.08 0.82 6.78
N GLN A 125 8.04 0.11 5.66
CA GLN A 125 9.12 0.12 4.65
C GLN A 125 9.47 1.55 4.20
N ALA A 126 8.48 2.42 4.08
CA ALA A 126 8.68 3.81 3.65
C ALA A 126 9.47 4.61 4.71
N ALA A 127 9.15 4.44 6.00
CA ALA A 127 9.89 5.09 7.08
C ALA A 127 11.34 4.59 7.14
N ILE A 128 11.56 3.27 7.08
CA ILE A 128 12.91 2.68 7.06
C ILE A 128 13.74 3.26 5.91
N LEU A 129 13.20 3.27 4.69
CA LEU A 129 13.89 3.81 3.52
C LEU A 129 14.18 5.31 3.64
N ALA A 130 13.26 6.07 4.22
CA ALA A 130 13.46 7.49 4.41
C ALA A 130 14.54 7.76 5.47
N LEU A 131 14.55 7.07 6.60
CA LEU A 131 15.50 7.32 7.69
C LEU A 131 16.92 6.83 7.38
N SER A 132 17.06 5.81 6.54
CA SER A 132 18.34 5.21 6.14
C SER A 132 18.93 5.77 4.84
N SER A 133 18.43 6.91 4.36
CA SER A 133 18.84 7.51 3.09
C SER A 133 19.44 8.90 3.28
N ASN A 134 20.46 9.24 2.49
CA ASN A 134 21.01 10.60 2.40
C ASN A 134 20.35 11.44 1.30
N ILE A 135 19.29 10.93 0.66
CA ILE A 135 18.56 11.69 -0.37
C ILE A 135 17.85 12.88 0.30
N PRO A 136 18.02 14.12 -0.22
CA PRO A 136 17.31 15.29 0.29
C PRO A 136 15.80 15.04 0.30
N ILE A 137 15.15 15.40 1.40
CA ILE A 137 13.70 15.24 1.56
C ILE A 137 13.11 16.54 2.11
N ASP A 138 11.98 16.97 1.55
CA ASP A 138 11.22 18.11 2.05
C ASP A 138 10.23 17.63 3.13
N CYS A 139 10.77 17.17 4.26
CA CYS A 139 9.98 16.73 5.40
C CYS A 139 10.77 16.97 6.68
N LEU A 140 10.39 18.04 7.42
CA LEU A 140 11.10 18.47 8.62
C LEU A 140 11.23 17.36 9.66
N ASN A 141 10.16 16.60 9.93
CA ASN A 141 10.17 15.50 10.90
C ASN A 141 11.20 14.42 10.52
N THR A 142 11.24 14.04 9.24
CA THR A 142 12.25 13.08 8.74
C THR A 142 13.66 13.64 8.83
N ILE A 143 13.87 14.91 8.50
CA ILE A 143 15.18 15.56 8.63
C ILE A 143 15.63 15.56 10.10
N GLN A 144 14.76 15.95 11.02
CA GLN A 144 15.05 15.97 12.46
C GLN A 144 15.37 14.56 12.98
N CYS A 145 14.57 13.56 12.61
CA CYS A 145 14.82 12.17 12.99
C CYS A 145 16.18 11.67 12.47
N ARG A 146 16.51 11.94 11.20
CA ARG A 146 17.84 11.62 10.64
C ARG A 146 18.97 12.27 11.42
N THR A 147 18.82 13.54 11.80
CA THR A 147 19.82 14.26 12.61
C THR A 147 20.01 13.60 13.97
N LYS A 148 18.92 13.21 14.66
CA LYS A 148 19.00 12.50 15.95
C LYS A 148 19.67 11.13 15.81
N ILE A 149 19.35 10.37 14.76
CA ILE A 149 20.00 9.08 14.49
C ILE A 149 21.51 9.29 14.24
N ALA A 150 21.87 10.30 13.45
CA ALA A 150 23.26 10.62 13.18
C ALA A 150 24.02 11.06 14.43
N GLU A 151 23.37 11.83 15.32
CA GLU A 151 23.91 12.19 16.63
C GLU A 151 24.15 10.94 17.48
N LEU A 152 23.17 10.03 17.56
CA LEU A 152 23.32 8.76 18.29
C LEU A 152 24.50 7.94 17.76
N ILE A 153 24.64 7.83 16.44
CA ILE A 153 25.80 7.16 15.81
C ILE A 153 27.11 7.88 16.14
N SER A 154 27.11 9.23 16.18
CA SER A 154 28.30 10.02 16.51
C SER A 154 28.78 9.80 17.95
N TYR A 155 27.87 9.43 18.85
CA TYR A 155 28.22 8.99 20.21
C TYR A 155 28.71 7.54 20.29
N GLY A 156 28.84 6.84 19.15
CA GLY A 156 29.42 5.50 19.07
C GLY A 156 28.42 4.36 18.97
N TRP A 157 27.12 4.66 18.86
CA TRP A 157 26.10 3.62 18.71
C TRP A 157 26.14 2.99 17.32
N THR A 158 25.93 1.67 17.28
CA THR A 158 25.59 0.99 16.02
C THR A 158 24.08 0.96 15.87
N VAL A 159 23.54 1.63 14.85
CA VAL A 159 22.09 1.72 14.63
C VAL A 159 21.66 0.88 13.43
N ALA A 160 20.60 0.11 13.60
CA ALA A 160 19.97 -0.67 12.55
C ALA A 160 18.46 -0.43 12.49
N LEU A 161 17.88 -0.63 11.31
CA LEU A 161 16.45 -0.60 11.02
C LEU A 161 16.07 -1.90 10.31
N GLN A 162 15.12 -2.66 10.86
CA GLN A 162 14.64 -3.92 10.28
C GLN A 162 13.13 -3.85 10.09
N ARG A 163 12.68 -4.21 8.89
CA ARG A 163 11.25 -4.37 8.65
C ARG A 163 10.73 -5.62 9.34
N VAL A 164 9.60 -5.49 10.05
CA VAL A 164 8.84 -6.62 10.59
C VAL A 164 7.38 -6.59 10.10
N PRO A 165 6.72 -7.74 9.95
CA PRO A 165 5.31 -7.80 9.61
C PRO A 165 4.44 -7.30 10.77
N SER A 166 3.40 -6.54 10.43
CA SER A 166 2.40 -6.07 11.41
C SER A 166 1.32 -7.14 11.64
N HIS A 167 0.75 -7.16 12.85
CA HIS A 167 -0.39 -7.99 13.27
C HIS A 167 -0.22 -9.51 13.05
N VAL A 168 0.98 -10.05 13.29
CA VAL A 168 1.27 -11.50 13.17
C VAL A 168 1.67 -12.17 14.48
N GLY A 169 1.43 -11.60 15.67
CA GLY A 169 1.80 -12.28 16.92
C GLY A 169 3.23 -12.00 17.42
N ILE A 170 3.93 -10.98 16.92
CA ILE A 170 5.26 -10.60 17.42
C ILE A 170 5.05 -9.73 18.66
N GLN A 171 5.35 -10.28 19.85
CA GLN A 171 5.03 -9.65 21.12
C GLN A 171 5.47 -8.19 21.24
N GLY A 172 6.69 -7.86 20.80
CA GLY A 172 7.21 -6.48 20.87
C GLY A 172 6.41 -5.51 19.99
N ASN A 173 6.00 -5.93 18.79
CA ASN A 173 5.18 -5.12 17.90
C ASN A 173 3.74 -5.02 18.42
N GLU A 174 3.17 -6.11 18.93
CA GLU A 174 1.80 -6.10 19.48
C GLU A 174 1.69 -5.24 20.74
N ASN A 175 2.74 -5.21 21.56
CA ASN A 175 2.80 -4.30 22.71
C ASN A 175 2.79 -2.84 22.27
N ALA A 176 3.51 -2.49 21.20
CA ALA A 176 3.52 -1.15 20.62
C ALA A 176 2.16 -0.79 19.96
N ASP A 177 1.51 -1.72 19.26
CA ASP A 177 0.17 -1.48 18.68
C ASP A 177 -0.92 -1.28 19.74
N GLN A 178 -0.93 -2.11 20.79
CA GLN A 178 -1.95 -2.06 21.84
C GLN A 178 -1.95 -0.73 22.55
N LYS A 179 -0.76 -0.23 22.82
CA LYS A 179 -0.61 1.02 23.52
C LYS A 179 -0.85 2.18 22.55
N ALA A 180 -0.51 2.10 21.25
CA ALA A 180 -0.64 3.24 20.33
C ALA A 180 -2.07 3.78 20.25
N LYS A 181 -3.04 2.91 20.51
CA LYS A 181 -4.44 3.24 20.71
C LYS A 181 -4.67 4.23 21.88
N GLN A 182 -3.96 4.08 23.00
CA GLN A 182 -3.95 5.01 24.15
C GLN A 182 -3.35 6.38 23.78
N GLY A 183 -2.30 6.41 22.95
CA GLY A 183 -1.71 7.65 22.45
C GLY A 183 -2.68 8.49 21.59
N VAL A 184 -3.59 7.85 20.86
CA VAL A 184 -4.63 8.56 20.09
C VAL A 184 -5.71 9.17 20.99
N GLU A 185 -6.01 8.54 22.12
CA GLU A 185 -6.97 9.06 23.11
C GLU A 185 -6.46 10.31 23.84
N SER A 186 -5.16 10.61 23.74
CA SER A 186 -4.54 11.82 24.28
C SER A 186 -4.85 13.07 23.44
N SER A 187 -4.71 14.25 24.07
CA SER A 187 -4.98 15.55 23.43
C SER A 187 -4.11 15.73 22.17
N GLN A 188 -4.78 15.81 21.01
CA GLN A 188 -4.09 15.93 19.73
C GLN A 188 -3.44 17.31 19.59
N LEU A 189 -2.16 17.33 19.22
CA LEU A 189 -1.48 18.59 18.90
C LEU A 189 -2.03 19.18 17.61
N GLU A 190 -2.26 20.50 17.61
CA GLU A 190 -2.59 21.23 16.39
C GLU A 190 -1.33 21.34 15.55
N VAL A 191 -1.20 20.48 14.53
CA VAL A 191 -0.01 20.47 13.66
C VAL A 191 -0.34 21.16 12.35
N THR A 192 0.59 22.00 11.87
CA THR A 192 0.47 22.68 10.58
C THR A 192 0.20 21.69 9.45
N LEU A 193 -0.93 21.86 8.77
CA LEU A 193 -1.30 21.00 7.66
C LEU A 193 -0.39 21.27 6.46
N THR A 194 0.56 20.39 6.22
CA THR A 194 1.40 20.46 5.02
C THR A 194 0.60 19.99 3.80
N LEU A 195 1.00 20.46 2.61
CA LEU A 195 0.38 20.04 1.35
C LEU A 195 0.47 18.52 1.15
N ARG A 196 1.54 17.87 1.66
CA ARG A 196 1.68 16.41 1.69
C ARG A 196 0.62 15.75 2.56
N ARG A 197 0.38 16.26 3.78
CA ARG A 197 -0.65 15.73 4.70
C ARG A 197 -2.06 16.01 4.19
N ALA A 198 -2.28 17.13 3.50
CA ALA A 198 -3.58 17.47 2.90
C ALA A 198 -3.97 16.57 1.72
N LYS A 199 -3.01 15.99 1.00
CA LYS A 199 -3.32 15.14 -0.18
C LYS A 199 -4.20 13.96 0.17
N SER A 200 -3.86 13.21 1.23
CA SER A 200 -4.62 12.00 1.61
C SER A 200 -6.10 12.30 1.88
N PRO A 201 -6.48 13.23 2.78
CA PRO A 201 -7.89 13.53 3.03
C PRO A 201 -8.58 14.11 1.79
N ILE A 202 -7.89 14.89 0.95
CA ILE A 202 -8.45 15.37 -0.33
C ILE A 202 -8.78 14.19 -1.26
N PHE A 203 -7.86 13.26 -1.48
CA PHE A 203 -8.10 12.10 -2.35
C PHE A 203 -9.19 11.19 -1.77
N THR A 204 -9.18 10.95 -0.46
CA THR A 204 -10.25 10.20 0.22
C THR A 204 -11.61 10.88 0.04
N TYR A 205 -11.67 12.21 0.16
CA TYR A 205 -12.91 12.96 -0.08
C TYR A 205 -13.36 12.87 -1.54
N ILE A 206 -12.45 13.05 -2.50
CA ILE A 206 -12.73 12.90 -3.94
C ILE A 206 -13.25 11.50 -4.24
N ASP A 207 -12.65 10.46 -3.66
CA ASP A 207 -13.10 9.08 -3.84
C ASP A 207 -14.48 8.86 -3.24
N LYS A 208 -14.75 9.35 -2.03
CA LYS A 208 -16.09 9.30 -1.43
C LYS A 208 -17.14 10.00 -2.29
N CYS A 209 -16.84 11.22 -2.76
CA CYS A 209 -17.72 11.96 -3.66
C CYS A 209 -17.93 11.22 -4.98
N SER A 210 -16.87 10.62 -5.54
CA SER A 210 -16.95 9.85 -6.78
C SER A 210 -17.87 8.65 -6.60
N VAL A 211 -17.69 7.86 -5.53
CA VAL A 211 -18.56 6.72 -5.19
C VAL A 211 -20.00 7.18 -5.01
N MET A 212 -20.24 8.26 -4.26
CA MET A 212 -21.59 8.81 -4.07
C MET A 212 -22.24 9.22 -5.39
N ILE A 213 -21.52 9.94 -6.25
CA ILE A 213 -22.01 10.36 -7.58
C ILE A 213 -22.32 9.13 -8.44
N GLN A 214 -21.46 8.11 -8.43
CA GLN A 214 -21.70 6.89 -9.21
C GLN A 214 -22.91 6.13 -8.67
N ASN A 215 -23.05 5.97 -7.36
CA ASN A 215 -24.24 5.37 -6.75
C ASN A 215 -25.51 6.07 -7.22
N THR A 216 -25.58 7.41 -7.12
CA THR A 216 -26.75 8.18 -7.56
C THR A 216 -27.03 8.04 -9.05
N LYS A 217 -26.00 8.03 -9.90
CA LYS A 217 -26.15 7.88 -11.36
C LYS A 217 -26.54 6.47 -11.79
N SER A 218 -26.14 5.48 -10.99
CA SER A 218 -26.37 4.06 -11.26
C SER A 218 -27.75 3.60 -10.83
N PHE A 219 -28.41 4.31 -9.89
CA PHE A 219 -29.71 3.94 -9.34
C PHE A 219 -30.74 3.62 -10.43
N GLY A 220 -31.25 2.39 -10.40
CA GLY A 220 -32.25 1.89 -11.36
C GLY A 220 -31.69 1.58 -12.76
N LYS A 221 -30.37 1.54 -12.93
CA LYS A 221 -29.70 1.15 -14.19
C LYS A 221 -29.10 -0.24 -14.07
N SER A 222 -28.89 -0.90 -15.22
CA SER A 222 -28.26 -2.23 -15.29
C SER A 222 -26.88 -2.29 -14.63
N TRP A 223 -26.14 -1.17 -14.62
CA TRP A 223 -24.79 -1.07 -14.04
C TRP A 223 -24.76 -0.70 -12.55
N GLU A 224 -25.90 -0.66 -11.84
CA GLU A 224 -25.95 -0.44 -10.39
C GLU A 224 -25.15 -1.50 -9.60
N THR A 225 -25.16 -2.75 -10.09
CA THR A 225 -24.43 -3.89 -9.51
C THR A 225 -22.91 -3.68 -9.54
N LEU A 226 -22.38 -2.98 -10.54
CA LEU A 226 -20.96 -2.63 -10.68
C LEU A 226 -20.49 -1.60 -9.65
N VAL A 227 -21.41 -0.91 -8.98
CA VAL A 227 -21.07 0.05 -7.92
C VAL A 227 -21.31 -0.55 -6.53
N THR A 228 -22.27 -1.47 -6.41
CA THR A 228 -22.80 -1.94 -5.12
C THR A 228 -22.37 -3.36 -4.73
N VAL A 229 -22.14 -4.26 -5.69
CA VAL A 229 -21.92 -5.70 -5.44
C VAL A 229 -20.54 -6.16 -5.93
N GLU A 230 -20.21 -5.87 -7.18
CA GLU A 230 -18.95 -6.30 -7.81
C GLU A 230 -18.22 -5.13 -8.48
N PRO A 231 -17.56 -4.27 -7.70
CA PRO A 231 -16.81 -3.18 -8.26
C PRO A 231 -15.63 -3.67 -9.10
N ILE A 232 -15.55 -3.17 -10.33
CA ILE A 232 -14.41 -3.40 -11.21
C ILE A 232 -13.16 -2.82 -10.54
N LEU A 233 -12.15 -3.67 -10.32
CA LEU A 233 -10.95 -3.30 -9.58
C LEU A 233 -10.16 -2.23 -10.34
N ARG A 234 -9.83 -1.11 -9.67
CA ARG A 234 -9.10 0.03 -10.27
C ARG A 234 -7.72 -0.33 -10.82
N HIS A 235 -7.15 -1.45 -10.41
CA HIS A 235 -5.81 -1.90 -10.80
C HIS A 235 -5.82 -2.98 -11.90
N GLN A 236 -6.99 -3.38 -12.41
CA GLN A 236 -7.09 -4.29 -13.55
C GLN A 236 -6.61 -3.62 -14.84
N LYS A 237 -6.20 -4.45 -15.81
CA LYS A 237 -5.87 -3.94 -17.14
C LYS A 237 -7.14 -3.37 -17.77
N ARG A 238 -7.01 -2.31 -18.56
CA ARG A 238 -8.14 -1.64 -19.23
C ARG A 238 -9.04 -2.63 -19.99
N ALA A 239 -8.46 -3.61 -20.67
CA ALA A 239 -9.20 -4.61 -21.43
C ALA A 239 -10.09 -5.50 -20.55
N GLU A 240 -9.62 -5.85 -19.34
CA GLU A 240 -10.37 -6.65 -18.37
C GLU A 240 -11.55 -5.84 -17.81
N ALA A 241 -11.29 -4.61 -17.39
CA ALA A 241 -12.32 -3.70 -16.90
C ALA A 241 -13.42 -3.44 -17.95
N VAL A 242 -13.06 -3.27 -19.22
CA VAL A 242 -14.03 -3.07 -20.30
C VAL A 242 -14.88 -4.32 -20.54
N ALA A 243 -14.27 -5.50 -20.55
CA ALA A 243 -15.00 -6.76 -20.73
C ALA A 243 -16.00 -6.99 -19.59
N CYS A 244 -15.59 -6.84 -18.33
CA CYS A 244 -16.48 -6.98 -17.18
C CYS A 244 -17.64 -5.98 -17.23
N PHE A 245 -17.36 -4.71 -17.56
CA PHE A 245 -18.39 -3.68 -17.68
C PHE A 245 -19.42 -4.03 -18.75
N ARG A 246 -18.96 -4.44 -19.93
CA ARG A 246 -19.81 -4.77 -21.07
C ARG A 246 -20.68 -6.01 -20.83
N LEU A 247 -20.08 -7.07 -20.29
CA LEU A 247 -20.79 -8.29 -19.90
C LEU A 247 -21.84 -8.02 -18.83
N THR A 248 -21.52 -7.21 -17.82
CA THR A 248 -22.46 -6.89 -16.73
C THR A 248 -23.64 -6.04 -17.21
N ASN A 249 -23.42 -5.16 -18.19
CA ASN A 249 -24.45 -4.23 -18.66
C ASN A 249 -25.28 -4.76 -19.83
N GLY A 250 -24.88 -5.90 -20.42
CA GLY A 250 -25.48 -6.44 -21.64
C GLY A 250 -25.12 -5.66 -22.92
N ASP A 251 -24.28 -4.63 -22.82
CA ASP A 251 -23.65 -3.94 -23.97
C ASP A 251 -22.40 -4.71 -24.41
N ASP A 252 -22.56 -6.02 -24.63
CA ASP A 252 -21.45 -6.96 -24.82
C ASP A 252 -20.82 -6.87 -26.21
N PHE A 253 -21.45 -6.21 -27.18
CA PHE A 253 -21.00 -6.18 -28.58
C PHE A 253 -20.88 -7.58 -29.21
N LEU A 254 -21.57 -8.57 -28.65
CA LEU A 254 -21.67 -9.91 -29.23
C LEU A 254 -22.86 -9.98 -30.20
N GLY A 255 -23.03 -11.14 -30.86
CA GLY A 255 -23.95 -11.32 -31.99
C GLY A 255 -25.36 -10.76 -31.76
N VAL A 256 -25.95 -11.02 -30.59
CA VAL A 256 -27.29 -10.50 -30.22
C VAL A 256 -27.34 -8.97 -30.21
N TYR A 257 -26.26 -8.31 -29.81
CA TYR A 257 -26.17 -6.86 -29.74
C TYR A 257 -25.88 -6.22 -31.10
N ILE A 258 -24.96 -6.79 -31.88
CA ILE A 258 -24.42 -6.16 -33.11
C ILE A 258 -25.20 -6.48 -34.38
N HIS A 259 -25.97 -7.57 -34.42
CA HIS A 259 -26.78 -7.94 -35.59
C HIS A 259 -27.93 -6.94 -35.87
N PRO A 260 -28.74 -6.51 -34.87
CA PRO A 260 -29.76 -5.47 -35.09
C PRO A 260 -29.18 -4.13 -35.58
N LEU A 261 -27.90 -3.89 -35.32
CA LEU A 261 -27.16 -2.70 -35.78
C LEU A 261 -26.59 -2.85 -37.20
N GLY A 262 -26.78 -4.00 -37.85
CA GLY A 262 -26.28 -4.30 -39.19
C GLY A 262 -24.77 -4.53 -39.26
N LEU A 263 -24.12 -4.81 -38.13
CA LEU A 263 -22.66 -5.01 -38.03
C LEU A 263 -22.26 -6.49 -38.14
N ALA A 264 -23.20 -7.41 -37.91
CA ALA A 264 -23.03 -8.84 -38.14
C ALA A 264 -24.11 -9.37 -39.10
N ALA A 265 -23.81 -10.49 -39.77
CA ALA A 265 -24.73 -11.14 -40.70
C ALA A 265 -25.83 -11.95 -39.99
N ASP A 266 -25.59 -12.38 -38.76
CA ASP A 266 -26.51 -13.14 -37.90
C ASP A 266 -26.19 -12.85 -36.42
N GLU A 267 -27.12 -13.16 -35.52
CA GLU A 267 -26.96 -13.14 -34.06
C GLU A 267 -26.15 -14.33 -33.53
N ALA A 268 -25.99 -15.37 -34.35
CA ALA A 268 -25.29 -16.59 -34.00
C ALA A 268 -23.77 -16.51 -34.23
N PHE A 269 -23.03 -17.21 -33.37
CA PHE A 269 -21.60 -17.43 -33.56
C PHE A 269 -21.39 -18.65 -34.46
N SER A 270 -20.53 -18.53 -35.47
CA SER A 270 -20.27 -19.62 -36.44
C SER A 270 -19.77 -20.90 -35.78
N LEU A 271 -19.11 -20.81 -34.62
CA LEU A 271 -18.60 -21.94 -33.85
C LEU A 271 -19.56 -22.42 -32.73
N SER A 272 -20.68 -21.74 -32.48
CA SER A 272 -21.66 -22.12 -31.43
C SER A 272 -22.82 -22.99 -31.93
N GLY A 273 -22.78 -23.47 -33.18
CA GLY A 273 -23.81 -24.35 -33.71
C GLY A 273 -25.19 -23.70 -33.86
N HIS A 274 -25.25 -22.40 -34.20
CA HIS A 274 -26.46 -21.57 -34.41
C HIS A 274 -27.11 -21.00 -33.13
N ALA A 275 -26.45 -21.08 -31.97
CA ALA A 275 -26.93 -20.43 -30.76
C ALA A 275 -26.65 -18.92 -30.76
N ARG A 276 -27.62 -18.13 -30.28
CA ARG A 276 -27.53 -16.67 -30.13
C ARG A 276 -26.42 -16.31 -29.15
N MET A 277 -25.45 -15.49 -29.57
CA MET A 277 -24.28 -15.17 -28.77
C MET A 277 -24.47 -13.89 -27.94
N ASN A 278 -24.48 -14.03 -26.62
CA ASN A 278 -24.51 -12.96 -25.61
C ASN A 278 -23.63 -13.33 -24.40
N GLY A 279 -23.48 -12.42 -23.44
CA GLY A 279 -22.68 -12.64 -22.23
C GLY A 279 -23.05 -13.90 -21.44
N ASP A 280 -24.35 -14.23 -21.33
CA ASP A 280 -24.83 -15.40 -20.59
C ASP A 280 -24.46 -16.72 -21.27
N TYR A 281 -24.49 -16.75 -22.61
CA TYR A 281 -24.16 -17.92 -23.41
C TYR A 281 -22.65 -18.12 -23.57
N LEU A 282 -21.84 -17.10 -23.30
CA LEU A 282 -20.38 -17.13 -23.48
C LEU A 282 -19.72 -18.28 -22.69
N LEU A 283 -20.23 -18.59 -21.50
CA LEU A 283 -19.75 -19.68 -20.64
C LEU A 283 -20.21 -21.08 -21.09
N GLN A 284 -21.16 -21.17 -22.00
CA GLN A 284 -21.76 -22.41 -22.50
C GLN A 284 -21.32 -22.74 -23.93
N CYS A 285 -20.52 -21.86 -24.54
CA CYS A 285 -20.11 -21.97 -25.93
C CYS A 285 -18.93 -22.96 -26.09
N THR A 286 -19.24 -24.18 -26.51
CA THR A 286 -18.23 -25.24 -26.78
C THR A 286 -17.21 -24.88 -27.86
N GLY A 287 -17.53 -23.94 -28.76
CA GLY A 287 -16.61 -23.42 -29.76
C GLY A 287 -15.45 -22.58 -29.21
N LEU A 288 -15.45 -22.27 -27.91
CA LEU A 288 -14.39 -21.53 -27.21
C LEU A 288 -13.53 -22.45 -26.30
N ASP A 289 -13.83 -23.76 -26.25
CA ASP A 289 -13.16 -24.74 -25.38
C ASP A 289 -11.66 -24.94 -25.74
N GLU A 290 -11.25 -24.56 -26.96
CA GLU A 290 -9.84 -24.60 -27.38
C GLU A 290 -9.00 -23.45 -26.79
N TYR A 291 -9.63 -22.45 -26.17
CA TYR A 291 -8.99 -21.30 -25.56
C TYR A 291 -8.94 -21.44 -24.03
N PRO A 292 -7.90 -20.92 -23.35
CA PRO A 292 -7.69 -21.16 -21.92
C PRO A 292 -8.95 -20.89 -21.08
N THR A 293 -9.40 -21.92 -20.37
CA THR A 293 -10.74 -22.04 -19.74
C THR A 293 -11.01 -21.13 -18.55
N ASP A 294 -9.99 -20.48 -18.02
CA ASP A 294 -10.06 -19.97 -16.64
C ASP A 294 -10.37 -18.47 -16.60
N ASN A 295 -10.68 -17.84 -17.73
CA ASN A 295 -10.97 -16.41 -17.77
C ASN A 295 -12.05 -16.02 -18.79
N VAL A 296 -13.25 -15.73 -18.31
CA VAL A 296 -14.40 -15.27 -19.11
C VAL A 296 -14.06 -14.02 -19.94
N ILE A 297 -13.10 -13.20 -19.49
CA ILE A 297 -12.61 -12.01 -20.20
C ILE A 297 -11.88 -12.42 -21.49
N SER A 298 -11.09 -13.49 -21.46
CA SER A 298 -10.35 -13.97 -22.63
C SER A 298 -11.31 -14.52 -23.68
N TRP A 299 -12.31 -15.30 -23.25
CA TRP A 299 -13.38 -15.78 -24.12
C TRP A 299 -14.20 -14.64 -24.73
N TYR A 300 -14.47 -13.60 -23.94
CA TYR A 300 -15.17 -12.40 -24.41
C TYR A 300 -14.44 -11.73 -25.58
N TRP A 301 -13.15 -11.43 -25.40
CA TRP A 301 -12.37 -10.73 -26.44
C TRP A 301 -12.17 -11.59 -27.69
N GLU A 302 -12.09 -12.91 -27.55
CA GLU A 302 -11.99 -13.80 -28.70
C GLU A 302 -13.31 -13.85 -29.49
N ALA A 303 -14.45 -13.96 -28.79
CA ALA A 303 -15.76 -13.91 -29.41
C ALA A 303 -16.01 -12.57 -30.14
N ASP A 304 -15.70 -11.43 -29.49
CA ASP A 304 -15.79 -10.09 -30.08
C ASP A 304 -14.92 -9.98 -31.36
N HIS A 305 -13.67 -10.43 -31.28
CA HIS A 305 -12.74 -10.37 -32.41
C HIS A 305 -13.18 -11.23 -33.61
N GLN A 306 -13.73 -12.42 -33.36
CA GLN A 306 -14.20 -13.30 -34.42
C GLN A 306 -15.52 -12.81 -35.05
N MET A 307 -16.39 -12.17 -34.28
CA MET A 307 -17.63 -11.58 -34.80
C MET A 307 -17.37 -10.36 -35.72
N VAL A 308 -16.31 -9.60 -35.47
CA VAL A 308 -15.92 -8.44 -36.30
C VAL A 308 -15.22 -8.88 -37.60
N LYS A 309 -14.64 -10.08 -37.64
CA LYS A 309 -14.07 -10.64 -38.88
C LYS A 309 -15.21 -11.10 -39.80
N LYS A 310 -15.52 -10.29 -40.82
CA LYS A 310 -16.39 -10.71 -41.93
C LYS A 310 -15.92 -12.07 -42.47
N PRO A 311 -16.82 -13.03 -42.74
CA PRO A 311 -16.45 -14.20 -43.52
C PRO A 311 -15.94 -13.71 -44.87
N SER A 312 -14.68 -14.02 -45.20
CA SER A 312 -14.24 -13.95 -46.58
C SER A 312 -15.05 -15.00 -47.34
N THR A 313 -16.10 -14.55 -48.03
CA THR A 313 -16.81 -15.38 -48.99
C THR A 313 -15.83 -15.78 -50.09
N SER A 314 -15.24 -16.97 -49.94
CA SER A 314 -14.62 -17.67 -51.06
C SER A 314 -15.76 -18.10 -51.99
N ILE A 315 -16.03 -17.27 -52.99
CA ILE A 315 -16.88 -17.65 -54.11
C ILE A 315 -16.03 -18.59 -54.97
N GLY A 316 -16.38 -19.88 -54.95
CA GLY A 316 -15.98 -20.85 -55.98
C GLY A 316 -16.88 -20.75 -57.20
#